data_AF-A0A087NAH2-F1
#
_entry.id   AF-A0A087NAH2-F1
#
_cell.length_a   1.000
_cell.length_b   1.000
_cell.length_c   1.000
_cell.angle_alpha   90.00
_cell.angle_beta   90.00
_cell.angle_gamma   90.00
#
_symmetry.space_group_name_H-M   'P 1'
#
loop_
_entity.id
_entity.type
_entity.pdbx_description
1 polymer ?
#
loop_
_entity_poly.entity_id
_entity_poly.type
_entity_poly.pdbx_seq_one_letter_code
_entity_poly.pdbx_strand_id
1 'polypeptide(L)'
;MSGAGDAAMLQQFYTFNFEKMVGFLDDLNGICGGDGNCLSSFTVDRRIRERTIAPYLQANLAFDVANRPAHFRAGVRYEKTKVRSSALVPIPTGTQWVSANEFNLTYGTGSDFTTFRGDYDNWLPAIDVDFEPIENVKLRASYSHTITRPDYASMQGGRTVDQLFRIGGGTGSQGNPGLLPYKSKNIDLSAEWYYAPSSYLSVGFFDKRVRNFISSTRIDTDAFGLTNPADGPRYQAAVAALGANASTTDLRNYIFANYPASVIVDSFDPATGNYTGKILGLPEDGAVNFQVSTPINSDQSAHLYGFEFAIQHNFWDTGFGTILNYTIVRGDATYDNSQPSSVPQFALTGLSDSANAVLFYDKKGIQARIAYNWRDKFLGGTGPNPFYIEAYGQVDASASWEFKKGYTAFVEAINLNGASRRGHLRSENNAFFASPGYARYGAGLRVNF
;
A
#
# COMPACT_ATOMS: atom_id res chain seq x y z
N MET A 1 -13.98 34.18 2.14
CA MET A 1 -12.58 34.59 2.38
C MET A 1 -12.09 35.28 1.13
N SER A 2 -11.52 36.48 1.24
CA SER A 2 -11.23 37.40 0.11
C SER A 2 -9.89 37.14 -0.59
N GLY A 3 -9.46 35.88 -0.69
CA GLY A 3 -8.21 35.48 -1.36
C GLY A 3 -6.94 35.74 -0.52
N ALA A 4 -5.78 35.70 -1.17
CA ALA A 4 -4.46 35.68 -0.54
C ALA A 4 -4.10 36.91 0.33
N GLY A 5 -4.86 38.01 0.22
CA GLY A 5 -4.68 39.22 1.04
C GLY A 5 -5.56 39.27 2.29
N ASP A 6 -6.33 38.22 2.58
CA ASP A 6 -7.17 38.14 3.76
C ASP A 6 -6.29 38.04 5.03
N ALA A 7 -6.48 38.95 5.98
CA ALA A 7 -5.72 38.99 7.23
C ALA A 7 -5.98 37.75 8.11
N ALA A 8 -7.04 36.98 7.83
CA ALA A 8 -7.32 35.70 8.46
C ALA A 8 -6.53 34.52 7.85
N MET A 9 -5.86 34.71 6.71
CA MET A 9 -4.94 33.71 6.14
C MET A 9 -3.53 33.89 6.71
N LEU A 10 -2.87 32.77 7.00
CA LEU A 10 -1.46 32.75 7.41
C LEU A 10 -0.58 33.43 6.36
N GLN A 11 -0.08 34.62 6.68
CA GLN A 11 0.75 35.47 5.81
C GLN A 11 2.22 35.02 5.76
N GLN A 12 2.59 34.04 6.59
CA GLN A 12 3.95 33.53 6.71
C GLN A 12 3.91 32.01 6.81
N PHE A 13 4.78 31.35 6.04
CA PHE A 13 5.04 29.93 6.17
C PHE A 13 6.43 29.75 6.79
N TYR A 14 6.50 28.97 7.86
CA TYR A 14 7.79 28.58 8.40
C TYR A 14 8.47 27.62 7.42
N THR A 15 9.67 27.98 6.96
CA THR A 15 10.52 27.08 6.19
C THR A 15 11.39 26.28 7.15
N PHE A 16 11.38 24.95 7.03
CA PHE A 16 12.26 24.09 7.81
C PHE A 16 13.61 23.96 7.09
N ASN A 17 14.70 24.33 7.76
CA ASN A 17 16.06 24.09 7.28
C ASN A 17 16.56 22.78 7.90
N PHE A 18 16.51 21.70 7.10
CA PHE A 18 16.81 20.35 7.57
C PHE A 18 18.27 20.22 8.00
N GLU A 19 19.19 20.78 7.21
CA GLU A 19 20.63 20.72 7.48
C GLU A 19 20.99 21.38 8.82
N LYS A 20 20.41 22.55 9.10
CA LYS A 20 20.64 23.27 10.35
C LYS A 20 20.06 22.53 11.56
N MET A 21 18.91 21.87 11.42
CA MET A 21 18.31 21.09 12.50
C MET A 21 19.15 19.84 12.81
N VAL A 22 19.64 19.15 11.78
CA VAL A 22 20.54 18.00 11.96
C VAL A 22 21.81 18.41 12.71
N GLY A 23 22.47 19.50 12.28
CA GLY A 23 23.66 20.01 12.96
C GLY A 23 23.40 20.38 14.42
N PHE A 24 22.31 21.10 14.70
CA PHE A 24 21.93 21.46 16.07
C PHE A 24 21.69 20.25 16.97
N LEU A 25 21.01 19.21 16.46
CA LEU A 25 20.73 18.01 17.24
C LEU A 25 21.98 17.15 17.46
N ASP A 26 22.91 17.11 16.51
CA ASP A 26 24.19 16.40 16.65
C ASP A 26 25.10 17.09 17.66
N ASP A 27 25.21 18.43 17.60
CA ASP A 27 25.95 19.21 18.59
C ASP A 27 25.41 19.00 20.01
N LEU A 28 24.09 18.91 20.17
CA LEU A 28 23.45 18.83 21.47
C LEU A 28 23.42 17.41 22.05
N ASN A 29 23.21 16.39 21.22
CA ASN A 29 22.92 15.03 21.68
C ASN A 29 23.80 13.95 21.04
N GLY A 30 24.75 14.31 20.16
CA GLY A 30 25.62 13.35 19.46
C GLY A 30 24.83 12.34 18.64
N ILE A 31 23.72 12.76 18.04
CA ILE A 31 22.79 11.85 17.34
C ILE A 31 23.42 11.09 16.17
N CYS A 32 24.57 11.56 15.67
CA CYS A 32 25.32 10.93 14.58
C CYS A 32 26.61 10.24 15.05
N GLY A 33 26.74 9.91 16.34
CA GLY A 33 27.85 9.12 16.85
C GLY A 33 29.23 9.77 16.71
N GLY A 34 29.28 11.08 16.39
CA GLY A 34 30.52 11.85 16.20
C GLY A 34 31.28 11.58 14.90
N ASP A 35 30.84 10.64 14.06
CA ASP A 35 31.49 10.30 12.77
C ASP A 35 30.79 10.93 11.55
N GLY A 36 29.68 11.64 11.78
CA GLY A 36 28.92 12.38 10.78
C GLY A 36 28.09 11.50 9.83
N ASN A 37 28.07 10.18 9.99
CA ASN A 37 27.32 9.30 9.10
C ASN A 37 25.83 9.23 9.46
N CYS A 38 25.44 9.53 10.70
CA CYS A 38 24.04 9.50 11.18
C CYS A 38 23.31 8.18 10.85
N LEU A 39 24.03 7.10 10.55
CA LEU A 39 23.47 5.84 10.13
C LEU A 39 22.99 5.09 11.37
N SER A 40 21.69 4.87 11.47
CA SER A 40 21.10 4.04 12.52
C SER A 40 21.68 2.62 12.45
N SER A 41 21.99 2.04 13.61
CA SER A 41 22.34 0.62 13.69
C SER A 41 21.12 -0.23 13.34
N PHE A 42 21.25 -1.11 12.34
CA PHE A 42 20.19 -2.03 11.96
C PHE A 42 20.00 -3.09 13.05
N THR A 43 19.06 -2.87 13.98
CA THR A 43 18.73 -3.78 15.08
C THR A 43 17.68 -4.84 14.71
N VAL A 44 17.06 -4.72 13.54
CA VAL A 44 16.00 -5.61 13.08
C VAL A 44 16.32 -6.13 11.68
N ASP A 45 16.53 -7.44 11.57
CA ASP A 45 16.77 -8.14 10.31
C ASP A 45 15.55 -9.01 9.98
N ARG A 46 14.86 -8.70 8.87
CA ARG A 46 13.67 -9.45 8.41
C ARG A 46 13.96 -10.09 7.05
N ARG A 47 13.88 -11.41 6.99
CA ARG A 47 14.18 -12.23 5.82
C ARG A 47 12.97 -13.03 5.39
N ILE A 48 12.52 -12.83 4.15
CA ILE A 48 11.49 -13.67 3.53
C ILE A 48 12.13 -14.54 2.46
N ARG A 49 11.82 -15.82 2.48
CA ARG A 49 12.17 -16.77 1.42
C ARG A 49 10.92 -17.43 0.89
N GLU A 50 10.61 -17.15 -0.37
CA GLU A 50 9.58 -17.86 -1.13
C GLU A 50 10.22 -18.93 -2.03
N ARG A 51 9.56 -20.08 -2.14
CA ARG A 51 9.89 -21.13 -3.12
C ARG A 51 8.60 -21.54 -3.83
N THR A 52 8.61 -21.47 -5.15
CA THR A 52 7.44 -21.80 -5.98
C THR A 52 7.78 -22.89 -6.98
N ILE A 53 6.92 -23.89 -7.09
CA ILE A 53 6.94 -24.87 -8.19
C ILE A 53 5.68 -24.64 -9.02
N ALA A 54 5.86 -24.45 -10.34
CA ALA A 54 4.81 -24.01 -11.24
C ALA A 54 4.74 -24.86 -12.54
N PRO A 55 4.43 -26.17 -12.49
CA PRO A 55 4.21 -26.95 -13.70
C PRO A 55 3.03 -26.39 -14.50
N TYR A 56 3.14 -26.46 -15.83
CA TYR A 56 2.10 -26.02 -16.74
C TYR A 56 1.99 -26.97 -17.94
N LEU A 57 0.80 -26.99 -18.53
CA LEU A 57 0.51 -27.63 -19.80
C LEU A 57 -0.24 -26.63 -20.68
N GLN A 58 0.11 -26.56 -21.95
CA GLN A 58 -0.53 -25.68 -22.92
C GLN A 58 -0.69 -26.39 -24.26
N ALA A 59 -1.87 -26.25 -24.86
CA ALA A 59 -2.18 -26.64 -26.22
C ALA A 59 -2.42 -25.39 -27.07
N ASN A 60 -1.78 -25.37 -28.25
CA ASN A 60 -1.97 -24.32 -29.24
C ASN A 60 -2.50 -24.98 -30.52
N LEU A 61 -3.69 -24.59 -30.93
CA LEU A 61 -4.39 -25.13 -32.09
C LEU A 61 -4.65 -24.00 -33.09
N ALA A 62 -4.44 -24.30 -34.36
CA ALA A 62 -4.83 -23.47 -35.49
C ALA A 62 -5.74 -24.30 -36.39
N PHE A 63 -6.86 -23.73 -36.81
CA PHE A 63 -7.85 -24.40 -37.66
C PHE A 63 -8.66 -23.37 -38.44
N ASP A 64 -9.39 -23.83 -39.45
CA ASP A 64 -10.29 -22.97 -40.22
C ASP A 64 -11.73 -23.12 -39.74
N VAL A 65 -12.40 -21.99 -39.48
CA VAL A 65 -13.85 -21.92 -39.24
C VAL A 65 -14.46 -21.22 -40.45
N ALA A 66 -15.31 -21.93 -41.21
CA ALA A 66 -15.91 -21.40 -42.44
C ALA A 66 -14.87 -20.83 -43.43
N ASN A 67 -13.78 -21.57 -43.67
CA ASN A 67 -12.64 -21.17 -44.53
C ASN A 67 -11.91 -19.90 -44.07
N ARG A 68 -11.95 -19.57 -42.77
CA ARG A 68 -11.24 -18.44 -42.17
C ARG A 68 -10.39 -18.89 -40.99
N PRO A 69 -9.18 -18.33 -40.81
CA PRO A 69 -8.26 -18.77 -39.77
C PRO A 69 -8.80 -18.45 -38.37
N ALA A 70 -8.77 -19.46 -37.51
CA ALA A 70 -9.05 -19.38 -36.09
C ALA A 70 -7.90 -20.00 -35.30
N HIS A 71 -7.59 -19.40 -34.15
CA HIS A 71 -6.62 -19.96 -33.22
C HIS A 71 -7.27 -20.16 -31.86
N PHE A 72 -6.94 -21.28 -31.24
CA PHE A 72 -7.36 -21.62 -29.90
C PHE A 72 -6.12 -21.97 -29.09
N ARG A 73 -5.93 -21.29 -27.96
CA ARG A 73 -4.88 -21.60 -26.99
C ARG A 73 -5.56 -21.90 -25.67
N ALA A 74 -5.25 -23.04 -25.09
CA ALA A 74 -5.72 -23.37 -23.75
C ALA A 74 -4.56 -23.94 -22.95
N GLY A 75 -4.44 -23.47 -21.72
CA GLY A 75 -3.41 -23.92 -20.80
C GLY A 75 -3.91 -23.95 -19.37
N VAL A 76 -3.20 -24.71 -18.56
CA VAL A 76 -3.37 -24.72 -17.12
C VAL A 76 -2.01 -24.72 -16.47
N ARG A 77 -1.84 -23.84 -15.49
CA ARG A 77 -0.67 -23.80 -14.60
C ARG A 77 -1.12 -24.12 -13.19
N TYR A 78 -0.43 -25.04 -12.52
CA TYR A 78 -0.57 -25.26 -11.09
C TYR A 78 0.62 -24.62 -10.39
N GLU A 79 0.38 -23.75 -9.42
CA GLU A 79 1.44 -23.16 -8.60
C GLU A 79 1.31 -23.65 -7.16
N LYS A 80 2.39 -24.18 -6.57
CA LYS A 80 2.53 -24.37 -5.12
C LYS A 80 3.66 -23.49 -4.63
N THR A 81 3.35 -22.57 -3.72
CA THR A 81 4.33 -21.68 -3.10
C THR A 81 4.44 -21.97 -1.61
N LYS A 82 5.68 -22.02 -1.11
CA LYS A 82 6.00 -22.08 0.33
C LYS A 82 6.77 -20.83 0.72
N VAL A 83 6.33 -20.18 1.79
CA VAL A 83 6.91 -18.95 2.33
C VAL A 83 7.51 -19.24 3.71
N ARG A 84 8.78 -18.87 3.91
CA ARG A 84 9.44 -18.88 5.21
C ARG A 84 9.88 -17.46 5.54
N SER A 85 9.36 -16.91 6.62
CA SER A 85 9.57 -15.53 7.03
C SER A 85 10.25 -15.53 8.41
N SER A 86 11.51 -15.13 8.46
CA SER A 86 12.33 -15.09 9.68
C SER A 86 12.66 -13.65 10.04
N ALA A 87 12.56 -13.29 11.31
CA ALA A 87 12.95 -11.98 11.79
C ALA A 87 13.76 -12.07 13.08
N LEU A 88 14.88 -11.36 13.11
CA LEU A 88 15.62 -11.08 14.32
C LEU A 88 14.87 -10.02 15.11
N VAL A 89 14.33 -10.40 16.26
CA VAL A 89 13.59 -9.50 17.15
C VAL A 89 14.25 -9.48 18.54
N PRO A 90 14.30 -8.32 19.21
CA PRO A 90 14.67 -8.28 20.63
C PRO A 90 13.69 -9.13 21.45
N ILE A 91 14.20 -10.01 22.30
CA ILE A 91 13.35 -10.78 23.21
C ILE A 91 13.27 -10.02 24.54
N PRO A 92 12.08 -9.56 24.95
CA PRO A 92 11.91 -9.03 26.29
C PRO A 92 12.12 -10.16 27.31
N THR A 93 12.86 -9.85 28.37
CA THR A 93 13.22 -10.80 29.45
C THR A 93 12.33 -10.66 30.68
N GLY A 94 11.48 -9.63 30.73
CA GLY A 94 10.61 -9.37 31.87
C GLY A 94 9.83 -8.07 31.71
N THR A 95 9.13 -7.71 32.78
CA THR A 95 8.26 -6.53 32.84
C THR A 95 8.49 -5.77 34.14
N GLN A 96 8.14 -4.49 34.13
CA GLN A 96 8.23 -3.62 35.29
C GLN A 96 7.04 -2.66 35.31
N TRP A 97 6.38 -2.53 36.46
CA TRP A 97 5.37 -1.50 36.72
C TRP A 97 6.07 -0.26 37.28
N VAL A 98 6.17 0.79 36.46
CA VAL A 98 7.03 1.96 36.73
C VAL A 98 6.27 3.19 37.25
N SER A 99 4.99 3.31 36.90
CA SER A 99 4.10 4.37 37.40
C SER A 99 2.66 3.87 37.46
N ALA A 100 1.76 4.62 38.09
CA ALA A 100 0.36 4.25 38.35
C ALA A 100 -0.32 3.50 37.18
N ASN A 101 -0.11 3.96 35.94
CA ASN A 101 -0.65 3.31 34.74
C ASN A 101 0.41 3.08 33.65
N GLU A 102 1.68 2.91 34.02
CA GLU A 102 2.78 2.71 33.07
C GLU A 102 3.57 1.46 33.41
N PHE A 103 3.66 0.56 32.44
CA PHE A 103 4.43 -0.67 32.53
C PHE A 103 5.35 -0.73 31.34
N ASN A 104 6.59 -1.18 31.56
CA ASN A 104 7.58 -1.28 30.50
C ASN A 104 8.12 -2.71 30.41
N LEU A 105 8.47 -3.12 29.20
CA LEU A 105 9.26 -4.32 28.97
C LEU A 105 10.72 -4.06 29.34
N THR A 106 11.37 -5.06 29.93
CA THR A 106 12.82 -5.09 30.09
C THR A 106 13.41 -5.99 29.02
N TYR A 107 14.45 -5.55 28.34
CA TYR A 107 15.15 -6.32 27.32
C TYR A 107 16.52 -6.73 27.84
N GLY A 108 16.91 -7.98 27.57
CA GLY A 108 18.30 -8.40 27.70
C GLY A 108 19.13 -7.96 26.50
N THR A 109 20.39 -8.40 26.44
CA THR A 109 21.27 -8.20 25.27
C THR A 109 20.99 -9.19 24.14
N GLY A 110 20.12 -10.18 24.36
CA GLY A 110 19.79 -11.22 23.39
C GLY A 110 18.75 -10.80 22.37
N SER A 111 18.96 -11.20 21.11
CA SER A 111 17.95 -11.21 20.05
C SER A 111 17.90 -12.61 19.44
N ASP A 112 16.73 -13.02 18.95
CA ASP A 112 16.57 -14.33 18.32
C ASP A 112 15.70 -14.25 17.06
N PHE A 113 15.87 -15.24 16.19
CA PHE A 113 15.09 -15.39 14.98
C PHE A 113 13.76 -16.08 15.27
N THR A 114 12.70 -15.28 15.25
CA THR A 114 11.33 -15.82 15.16
C THR A 114 11.05 -16.17 13.70
N THR A 115 10.54 -17.38 13.43
CA THR A 115 10.25 -17.84 12.06
C THR A 115 8.80 -18.27 11.91
N PHE A 116 8.08 -17.57 11.05
CA PHE A 116 6.76 -17.94 10.58
C PHE A 116 6.83 -18.62 9.21
N ARG A 117 5.85 -19.47 8.93
CA ARG A 117 5.75 -20.23 7.68
C ARG A 117 4.32 -20.15 7.16
N GLY A 118 4.19 -20.20 5.84
CA GLY A 118 2.91 -20.34 5.17
C GLY A 118 3.09 -21.05 3.84
N ASP A 119 2.00 -21.54 3.29
CA ASP A 119 1.96 -22.12 1.95
C ASP A 119 0.59 -21.93 1.33
N TYR A 120 0.56 -21.89 0.01
CA TYR A 120 -0.67 -21.80 -0.77
C TYR A 120 -0.47 -22.46 -2.13
N ASP A 121 -1.57 -22.88 -2.74
CA ASP A 121 -1.59 -23.34 -4.12
C ASP A 121 -2.70 -22.70 -4.94
N ASN A 122 -2.49 -22.68 -6.26
CA ASN A 122 -3.43 -22.13 -7.21
C ASN A 122 -3.43 -22.92 -8.51
N TRP A 123 -4.63 -23.30 -8.94
CA TRP A 123 -4.92 -23.62 -10.33
C TRP A 123 -5.21 -22.34 -11.10
N LEU A 124 -4.51 -22.16 -12.22
CA LEU A 124 -4.53 -20.99 -13.10
C LEU A 124 -4.79 -21.44 -14.55
N PRO A 125 -6.04 -21.79 -14.90
CA PRO A 125 -6.41 -22.01 -16.30
C PRO A 125 -6.38 -20.69 -17.08
N ALA A 126 -6.04 -20.78 -18.36
CA ALA A 126 -6.12 -19.71 -19.34
C ALA A 126 -6.61 -20.28 -20.67
N ILE A 127 -7.60 -19.62 -21.27
CA ILE A 127 -8.14 -19.95 -22.58
C ILE A 127 -8.17 -18.66 -23.38
N ASP A 128 -7.63 -18.69 -24.59
CA ASP A 128 -7.62 -17.60 -25.54
C ASP A 128 -8.11 -18.11 -26.90
N VAL A 129 -9.05 -17.40 -27.49
CA VAL A 129 -9.60 -17.69 -28.81
C VAL A 129 -9.49 -16.44 -29.66
N ASP A 130 -9.03 -16.60 -30.89
CA ASP A 130 -9.10 -15.54 -31.88
C ASP A 130 -9.65 -16.07 -33.21
N PHE A 131 -10.49 -15.27 -33.85
CA PHE A 131 -11.21 -15.66 -35.07
C PHE A 131 -11.36 -14.45 -36.00
N GLU A 132 -11.23 -14.69 -37.30
CA GLU A 132 -11.44 -13.68 -38.33
C GLU A 132 -12.74 -13.98 -39.13
N PRO A 133 -13.93 -13.55 -38.67
CA PRO A 133 -15.20 -13.85 -39.36
C PRO A 133 -15.28 -13.30 -40.78
N ILE A 134 -14.70 -12.12 -41.00
CA ILE A 134 -14.59 -11.46 -42.31
C ILE A 134 -13.21 -10.82 -42.41
N GLU A 135 -12.77 -10.55 -43.64
CA GLU A 135 -11.44 -10.01 -43.90
C GLU A 135 -11.17 -8.74 -43.11
N ASN A 136 -10.03 -8.70 -42.41
CA ASN A 136 -9.58 -7.60 -41.58
C ASN A 136 -10.42 -7.34 -40.31
N VAL A 137 -11.36 -8.21 -39.94
CA VAL A 137 -12.07 -8.12 -38.65
C VAL A 137 -11.63 -9.26 -37.75
N LYS A 138 -11.00 -8.94 -36.62
CA LYS A 138 -10.56 -9.90 -35.62
C LYS A 138 -11.47 -9.85 -34.39
N LEU A 139 -12.00 -11.00 -34.00
CA LEU A 139 -12.66 -11.19 -32.72
C LEU A 139 -11.70 -11.95 -31.80
N ARG A 140 -11.59 -11.52 -30.54
CA ARG A 140 -10.83 -12.23 -29.50
C ARG A 140 -11.69 -12.45 -28.27
N ALA A 141 -11.49 -13.58 -27.61
CA ALA A 141 -12.10 -13.90 -26.35
C ALA A 141 -11.08 -14.62 -25.46
N SER A 142 -10.96 -14.19 -24.21
CA SER A 142 -10.04 -14.74 -23.23
C SER A 142 -10.75 -14.99 -21.91
N TYR A 143 -10.41 -16.10 -21.26
CA TYR A 143 -10.82 -16.43 -19.90
C TYR A 143 -9.60 -16.90 -19.12
N SER A 144 -9.33 -16.29 -17.97
CA SER A 144 -8.16 -16.67 -17.17
C SER A 144 -8.40 -16.55 -15.67
N HIS A 145 -7.64 -17.32 -14.89
CA HIS A 145 -7.45 -17.04 -13.46
C HIS A 145 -6.06 -16.49 -13.25
N THR A 146 -5.95 -15.38 -12.53
CA THR A 146 -4.67 -14.73 -12.20
C THR A 146 -4.56 -14.53 -10.70
N ILE A 147 -3.31 -14.35 -10.24
CA ILE A 147 -3.02 -14.05 -8.84
C ILE A 147 -2.06 -12.88 -8.70
N THR A 148 -2.20 -12.14 -7.60
CA THR A 148 -1.23 -11.15 -7.14
C THR A 148 -0.80 -11.53 -5.74
N ARG A 149 0.50 -11.80 -5.57
CA ARG A 149 1.07 -12.21 -4.27
C ARG A 149 0.93 -11.08 -3.25
N PRO A 150 0.80 -11.40 -1.96
CA PRO A 150 0.88 -10.39 -0.90
C PRO A 150 2.20 -9.62 -0.98
N ASP A 151 2.18 -8.37 -0.54
CA ASP A 151 3.38 -7.56 -0.47
C ASP A 151 4.30 -8.02 0.67
N TYR A 152 5.56 -7.60 0.60
CA TYR A 152 6.58 -7.97 1.60
C TYR A 152 6.17 -7.56 3.02
N ALA A 153 5.62 -6.35 3.21
CA ALA A 153 5.29 -5.82 4.53
C ALA A 153 4.21 -6.67 5.22
N SER A 154 3.21 -7.12 4.46
CA SER A 154 2.15 -8.00 4.95
C SER A 154 2.66 -9.41 5.35
N MET A 155 3.76 -9.88 4.76
CA MET A 155 4.32 -11.22 5.03
C MET A 155 5.52 -11.22 5.99
N GLN A 156 5.87 -10.07 6.55
CA GLN A 156 7.04 -9.93 7.41
C GLN A 156 7.01 -10.91 8.59
N GLY A 157 8.19 -11.46 8.86
CA GLY A 157 8.39 -12.42 9.93
C GLY A 157 8.45 -11.72 11.28
N GLY A 158 8.22 -12.51 12.31
CA GLY A 158 8.38 -12.12 13.69
C GLY A 158 7.27 -11.25 14.25
N ARG A 159 7.23 -11.29 15.57
CA ARG A 159 6.27 -10.58 16.39
C ARG A 159 7.04 -9.51 17.16
N THR A 160 6.58 -8.28 17.05
CA THR A 160 7.09 -7.17 17.84
C THR A 160 5.99 -6.71 18.77
N VAL A 161 6.31 -6.58 20.06
CA VAL A 161 5.43 -6.01 21.08
C VAL A 161 5.95 -4.62 21.44
N ASP A 162 5.04 -3.70 21.73
CA ASP A 162 5.39 -2.34 22.10
C ASP A 162 6.04 -2.34 23.49
N GLN A 163 7.05 -1.50 23.67
CA GLN A 163 7.82 -1.45 24.92
C GLN A 163 6.96 -1.02 26.12
N LEU A 164 5.99 -0.14 25.89
CA LEU A 164 5.08 0.35 26.92
C LEU A 164 3.76 -0.40 26.84
N PHE A 165 3.26 -0.85 27.98
CA PHE A 165 1.93 -1.43 28.12
C PHE A 165 1.18 -0.84 29.32
N ARG A 166 -0.12 -1.08 29.38
CA ARG A 166 -1.01 -0.58 30.44
C ARG A 166 -1.47 -1.73 31.32
N ILE A 167 -2.11 -1.42 32.44
CA ILE A 167 -2.64 -2.45 33.36
C ILE A 167 -3.57 -3.46 32.66
N GLY A 168 -4.25 -3.03 31.59
CA GLY A 168 -5.12 -3.87 30.75
C GLY A 168 -4.42 -4.65 29.63
N GLY A 169 -3.09 -4.62 29.54
CA GLY A 169 -2.31 -5.35 28.53
C GLY A 169 -1.50 -4.45 27.60
N GLY A 170 -0.77 -5.10 26.70
CA GLY A 170 0.09 -4.47 25.71
C GLY A 170 -0.44 -4.52 24.29
N THR A 171 0.25 -3.84 23.38
CA THR A 171 -0.02 -3.87 21.94
C THR A 171 1.19 -4.38 21.18
N GLY A 172 0.98 -4.79 19.93
CA GLY A 172 2.06 -5.23 19.07
C GLY A 172 1.64 -5.42 17.63
N SER A 173 2.57 -5.88 16.80
CA SER A 173 2.32 -6.21 15.41
C SER A 173 3.09 -7.45 14.96
N GLN A 174 2.53 -8.15 13.98
CA GLN A 174 3.21 -9.22 13.25
C GLN A 174 2.70 -9.30 11.81
N GLY A 175 3.56 -9.69 10.88
CA GLY A 175 3.11 -10.09 9.54
C GLY A 175 2.55 -11.52 9.50
N ASN A 176 2.08 -11.92 8.33
CA ASN A 176 1.47 -13.23 8.11
C ASN A 176 1.93 -13.85 6.78
N PRO A 177 2.93 -14.76 6.78
CA PRO A 177 3.34 -15.45 5.56
C PRO A 177 2.32 -16.49 5.07
N GLY A 178 1.24 -16.74 5.82
CA GLY A 178 0.12 -17.60 5.45
C GLY A 178 -0.96 -16.90 4.61
N LEU A 179 -0.77 -15.63 4.24
CA LEU A 179 -1.69 -14.91 3.39
C LEU A 179 -1.83 -15.58 2.01
N LEU A 180 -3.07 -15.76 1.58
CA LEU A 180 -3.40 -16.13 0.22
C LEU A 180 -3.21 -14.93 -0.71
N PRO A 181 -2.72 -15.15 -1.95
CA PRO A 181 -2.72 -14.14 -2.98
C PRO A 181 -4.13 -13.61 -3.27
N TYR A 182 -4.22 -12.34 -3.69
CA TYR A 182 -5.41 -11.87 -4.41
C TYR A 182 -5.63 -12.78 -5.60
N LYS A 183 -6.86 -13.26 -5.80
CA LYS A 183 -7.20 -14.12 -6.94
C LYS A 183 -8.26 -13.47 -7.79
N SER A 184 -7.99 -13.35 -9.09
CA SER A 184 -8.93 -12.80 -10.07
C SER A 184 -9.40 -13.87 -11.05
N LYS A 185 -10.69 -13.83 -11.38
CA LYS A 185 -11.24 -14.47 -12.58
C LYS A 185 -11.49 -13.38 -13.60
N ASN A 186 -10.93 -13.53 -14.79
CA ASN A 186 -10.96 -12.51 -15.83
C ASN A 186 -11.66 -13.06 -17.08
N ILE A 187 -12.54 -12.25 -17.66
CA ILE A 187 -13.08 -12.41 -19.01
C ILE A 187 -12.69 -11.14 -19.77
N ASP A 188 -12.14 -11.32 -20.96
CA ASP A 188 -11.80 -10.23 -21.87
C ASP A 188 -12.32 -10.58 -23.27
N LEU A 189 -13.08 -9.68 -23.89
CA LEU A 189 -13.63 -9.83 -25.24
C LEU A 189 -13.20 -8.63 -26.07
N SER A 190 -12.76 -8.83 -27.31
CA SER A 190 -12.48 -7.72 -28.22
C SER A 190 -13.00 -7.97 -29.64
N ALA A 191 -13.36 -6.88 -30.30
CA ALA A 191 -13.61 -6.81 -31.73
C ALA A 191 -12.73 -5.71 -32.33
N GLU A 192 -11.96 -6.04 -33.36
CA GLU A 192 -10.97 -5.18 -33.99
C GLU A 192 -11.19 -5.18 -35.49
N TRP A 193 -11.20 -4.00 -36.13
CA TRP A 193 -11.35 -3.85 -37.58
C TRP A 193 -10.18 -3.06 -38.16
N TYR A 194 -9.38 -3.72 -38.99
CA TYR A 194 -8.20 -3.17 -39.67
C TYR A 194 -8.55 -2.70 -41.07
N TYR A 195 -9.23 -1.56 -41.17
CA TYR A 195 -9.85 -1.10 -42.43
C TYR A 195 -8.88 -0.47 -43.44
N ALA A 196 -7.65 -0.13 -43.03
CA ALA A 196 -6.62 0.42 -43.91
C ALA A 196 -5.21 0.17 -43.34
N PRO A 197 -4.14 0.28 -44.15
CA PRO A 197 -2.77 0.17 -43.65
C PRO A 197 -2.54 1.08 -42.43
N SER A 198 -2.05 0.49 -41.34
CA SER A 198 -1.77 1.19 -40.08
C SER A 198 -2.98 1.93 -39.46
N SER A 199 -4.21 1.55 -39.83
CA SER A 199 -5.44 2.13 -39.28
C SER A 199 -6.38 1.03 -38.77
N TYR A 200 -6.91 1.21 -37.57
CA TYR A 200 -7.83 0.26 -36.96
C TYR A 200 -8.83 0.93 -36.02
N LEU A 201 -9.92 0.23 -35.76
CA LEU A 201 -10.90 0.51 -34.72
C LEU A 201 -10.98 -0.74 -33.83
N SER A 202 -11.10 -0.56 -32.52
CA SER A 202 -11.32 -1.66 -31.59
C SER A 202 -12.30 -1.31 -30.48
N VAL A 203 -13.07 -2.30 -30.06
CA VAL A 203 -13.91 -2.27 -28.88
C VAL A 203 -13.58 -3.50 -28.05
N GLY A 204 -13.22 -3.29 -26.80
CA GLY A 204 -12.95 -4.30 -25.79
C GLY A 204 -13.98 -4.24 -24.67
N PHE A 205 -14.31 -5.39 -24.10
CA PHE A 205 -15.06 -5.53 -22.86
C PHE A 205 -14.24 -6.38 -21.89
N PHE A 206 -14.17 -5.97 -20.62
CA PHE A 206 -13.53 -6.75 -19.58
C PHE A 206 -14.46 -6.93 -18.38
N ASP A 207 -14.34 -8.10 -17.73
CA ASP A 207 -15.01 -8.45 -16.47
C ASP A 207 -13.99 -9.16 -15.57
N LYS A 208 -13.76 -8.60 -14.38
CA LYS A 208 -12.78 -9.09 -13.42
C LYS A 208 -13.42 -9.24 -12.06
N ARG A 209 -13.30 -10.44 -11.47
CA ARG A 209 -13.82 -10.74 -10.13
C ARG A 209 -12.66 -11.11 -9.22
N VAL A 210 -12.36 -10.24 -8.27
CA VAL A 210 -11.22 -10.34 -7.37
C VAL A 210 -11.69 -10.72 -5.97
N ARG A 211 -10.95 -11.62 -5.32
CA ARG A 211 -11.18 -12.05 -3.94
C ARG A 211 -9.87 -12.20 -3.17
N ASN A 212 -9.99 -12.55 -1.89
CA ASN A 212 -8.89 -12.70 -0.92
C ASN A 212 -8.20 -11.36 -0.60
N PHE A 213 -8.97 -10.27 -0.51
CA PHE A 213 -8.38 -8.97 -0.20
C PHE A 213 -7.64 -8.99 1.12
N ILE A 214 -6.47 -8.37 1.21
CA ILE A 214 -5.71 -8.32 2.47
C ILE A 214 -6.32 -7.21 3.35
N SER A 215 -6.66 -7.56 4.58
CA SER A 215 -7.10 -6.63 5.63
C SER A 215 -6.25 -6.86 6.89
N SER A 216 -6.51 -6.11 7.95
CA SER A 216 -5.85 -6.26 9.25
C SER A 216 -6.87 -6.60 10.33
N THR A 217 -6.49 -7.46 11.26
CA THR A 217 -7.24 -7.77 12.47
C THR A 217 -6.33 -7.67 13.70
N ARG A 218 -6.93 -7.69 14.89
CA ARG A 218 -6.21 -7.77 16.15
C ARG A 218 -6.50 -9.10 16.83
N ILE A 219 -5.46 -9.76 17.32
CA ILE A 219 -5.57 -11.01 18.07
C ILE A 219 -5.02 -10.81 19.48
N ASP A 220 -5.71 -11.33 20.48
CA ASP A 220 -5.22 -11.41 21.85
C ASP A 220 -4.30 -12.62 21.98
N THR A 221 -3.09 -12.38 22.48
CA THR A 221 -2.08 -13.43 22.63
C THR A 221 -1.10 -13.07 23.72
N ASP A 222 -0.73 -14.07 24.51
CA ASP A 222 0.44 -13.97 25.36
C ASP A 222 1.70 -14.00 24.48
N ALA A 223 2.73 -13.28 24.88
CA ALA A 223 3.99 -13.21 24.13
C ALA A 223 5.19 -13.31 25.06
N PHE A 224 6.19 -14.09 24.63
CA PHE A 224 7.51 -14.22 25.28
C PHE A 224 7.47 -14.68 26.76
N GLY A 225 6.36 -15.25 27.24
CA GLY A 225 6.21 -15.66 28.64
C GLY A 225 6.25 -14.49 29.63
N LEU A 226 5.95 -13.27 29.18
CA LEU A 226 5.94 -12.08 30.01
C LEU A 226 4.78 -12.09 30.98
N THR A 227 5.04 -11.65 32.20
CA THR A 227 4.04 -11.60 33.28
C THR A 227 3.68 -10.17 33.66
N ASN A 228 2.49 -9.96 34.19
CA ASN A 228 1.96 -8.66 34.57
C ASN A 228 2.02 -8.49 36.10
N PRO A 229 2.92 -7.66 36.66
CA PRO A 229 3.03 -7.46 38.11
C PRO A 229 1.78 -6.87 38.78
N ALA A 230 0.80 -6.39 38.00
CA ALA A 230 -0.51 -5.98 38.49
C ALA A 230 -1.59 -7.08 38.37
N ASP A 231 -1.19 -8.30 38.02
CA ASP A 231 -2.06 -9.48 37.94
C ASP A 231 -1.35 -10.66 38.61
N GLY A 232 -1.40 -10.76 39.93
CA GLY A 232 -0.66 -11.79 40.65
C GLY A 232 -0.90 -11.74 42.16
N PRO A 233 -0.34 -12.69 42.93
CA PRO A 233 -0.61 -12.81 44.36
C PRO A 233 -0.34 -11.53 45.16
N ARG A 234 0.69 -10.77 44.78
CA ARG A 234 1.06 -9.49 45.42
C ARG A 234 0.01 -8.41 45.19
N TYR A 235 -0.46 -8.28 43.96
CA TYR A 235 -1.53 -7.35 43.61
C TYR A 235 -2.85 -7.74 44.30
N GLN A 236 -3.19 -9.04 44.29
CA GLN A 236 -4.40 -9.53 44.97
C GLN A 236 -4.34 -9.31 46.49
N ALA A 237 -3.18 -9.49 47.12
CA ALA A 237 -2.98 -9.17 48.53
C ALA A 237 -3.14 -7.68 48.83
N ALA A 238 -2.64 -6.79 47.95
CA ALA A 238 -2.83 -5.36 48.07
C ALA A 238 -4.31 -4.97 47.96
N VAL A 239 -5.03 -5.52 46.98
CA VAL A 239 -6.47 -5.31 46.80
C VAL A 239 -7.26 -5.85 47.99
N ALA A 240 -6.90 -7.03 48.53
CA ALA A 240 -7.55 -7.60 49.69
C ALA A 240 -7.34 -6.75 50.96
N ALA A 241 -6.17 -6.14 51.12
CA ALA A 241 -5.86 -5.31 52.28
C ALA A 241 -6.47 -3.89 52.21
N LEU A 242 -6.52 -3.29 51.01
CA LEU A 242 -6.93 -1.90 50.81
C LEU A 242 -8.37 -1.75 50.26
N GLY A 243 -8.96 -2.84 49.77
CA GLY A 243 -10.28 -2.87 49.15
C GLY A 243 -10.25 -2.61 47.64
N ALA A 244 -11.32 -3.02 46.95
CA ALA A 244 -11.43 -2.97 45.48
C ALA A 244 -11.42 -1.55 44.87
N ASN A 245 -11.64 -0.51 45.68
CA ASN A 245 -11.65 0.89 45.24
C ASN A 245 -10.33 1.61 45.52
N ALA A 246 -9.31 0.91 46.03
CA ALA A 246 -8.00 1.49 46.28
C ALA A 246 -7.40 2.04 44.98
N SER A 247 -6.74 3.21 45.05
CA SER A 247 -6.11 3.76 43.86
C SER A 247 -4.92 2.90 43.45
N THR A 248 -4.53 2.96 42.18
CA THR A 248 -3.31 2.29 41.69
C THR A 248 -2.07 2.72 42.46
N THR A 249 -2.04 3.96 42.97
CA THR A 249 -0.95 4.46 43.82
C THR A 249 -0.92 3.76 45.17
N ASP A 250 -2.08 3.58 45.81
CA ASP A 250 -2.18 2.88 47.10
C ASP A 250 -1.75 1.42 46.98
N LEU A 251 -2.23 0.73 45.92
CA LEU A 251 -1.86 -0.65 45.63
C LEU A 251 -0.34 -0.80 45.41
N ARG A 252 0.27 0.14 44.68
CA ARG A 252 1.73 0.16 44.48
C ARG A 252 2.47 0.38 45.79
N ASN A 253 2.09 1.36 46.59
CA ASN A 253 2.72 1.65 47.87
C ASN A 253 2.65 0.44 48.82
N TYR A 254 1.51 -0.26 48.85
CA TYR A 254 1.38 -1.51 49.60
C TYR A 254 2.40 -2.55 49.12
N ILE A 255 2.56 -2.72 47.80
CA ILE A 255 3.51 -3.69 47.26
C ILE A 255 4.96 -3.31 47.60
N PHE A 256 5.32 -2.02 47.49
CA PHE A 256 6.65 -1.52 47.89
C PHE A 256 6.97 -1.81 49.36
N ALA A 257 6.00 -1.60 50.25
CA ALA A 257 6.19 -1.79 51.68
C ALA A 257 6.25 -3.27 52.10
N ASN A 258 5.47 -4.15 51.45
CA ASN A 258 5.27 -5.53 51.90
C ASN A 258 6.09 -6.57 51.12
N TYR A 259 6.57 -6.27 49.92
CA TYR A 259 7.30 -7.22 49.06
C TYR A 259 8.66 -6.67 48.60
N PRO A 260 9.58 -6.35 49.52
CA PRO A 260 10.84 -5.65 49.22
C PRO A 260 11.77 -6.42 48.27
N ALA A 261 11.68 -7.76 48.22
CA ALA A 261 12.48 -8.59 47.32
C ALA A 261 12.09 -8.45 45.83
N SER A 262 10.98 -7.78 45.55
CA SER A 262 10.33 -7.78 44.24
C SER A 262 10.17 -6.37 43.65
N VAL A 263 10.81 -5.39 44.28
CA VAL A 263 10.72 -3.97 43.94
C VAL A 263 12.12 -3.33 43.92
N ILE A 264 12.26 -2.30 43.11
CA ILE A 264 13.41 -1.38 43.13
C ILE A 264 12.86 -0.04 43.57
N VAL A 265 13.32 0.48 44.70
CA VAL A 265 12.90 1.79 45.22
C VAL A 265 13.90 2.85 44.77
N ASP A 266 13.42 3.86 44.05
CA ASP A 266 14.21 5.01 43.63
C ASP A 266 14.17 6.11 44.72
N SER A 267 12.98 6.40 45.26
CA SER A 267 12.81 7.31 46.40
C SER A 267 11.55 7.02 47.21
N PHE A 268 11.50 7.56 48.43
CA PHE A 268 10.32 7.59 49.28
C PHE A 268 10.08 9.03 49.75
N ASP A 269 8.87 9.54 49.52
CA ASP A 269 8.47 10.85 50.01
C ASP A 269 7.73 10.71 51.36
N PRO A 270 8.36 11.09 52.49
CA PRO A 270 7.73 10.98 53.80
C PRO A 270 6.55 11.94 54.00
N ALA A 271 6.42 13.00 53.19
CA ALA A 271 5.31 13.94 53.29
C ALA A 271 4.01 13.36 52.71
N THR A 272 4.12 12.53 51.67
CA THR A 272 2.96 11.93 50.99
C THR A 272 2.83 10.42 51.24
N GLY A 273 3.85 9.77 51.83
CA GLY A 273 3.89 8.33 52.04
C GLY A 273 4.06 7.52 50.76
N ASN A 274 4.46 8.17 49.66
CA ASN A 274 4.53 7.55 48.34
C ASN A 274 5.95 7.07 48.02
N TYR A 275 6.02 5.86 47.45
CA TYR A 275 7.23 5.33 46.85
C TYR A 275 7.31 5.70 45.37
N THR A 276 8.51 6.03 44.90
CA THR A 276 8.85 6.00 43.47
C THR A 276 9.81 4.84 43.20
N GLY A 277 9.64 4.19 42.07
CA GLY A 277 10.39 2.98 41.75
C GLY A 277 9.62 2.01 40.87
N LYS A 278 10.12 0.78 40.83
CA LYS A 278 9.70 -0.26 39.87
C LYS A 278 9.27 -1.50 40.62
N ILE A 279 8.09 -2.02 40.32
CA ILE A 279 7.67 -3.36 40.77
C ILE A 279 7.98 -4.33 39.64
N LEU A 280 8.80 -5.35 39.91
CA LEU A 280 9.24 -6.31 38.90
C LEU A 280 8.18 -7.39 38.69
N GLY A 281 7.93 -7.79 37.44
CA GLY A 281 7.14 -8.97 37.12
C GLY A 281 7.87 -10.24 37.54
N LEU A 282 7.13 -11.20 38.13
CA LEU A 282 7.63 -12.48 38.61
C LEU A 282 6.89 -13.66 37.95
N PRO A 283 7.44 -14.89 37.99
CA PRO A 283 6.81 -16.06 37.37
C PRO A 283 5.44 -16.45 37.93
N GLU A 284 5.14 -16.08 39.18
CA GLU A 284 3.84 -16.29 39.82
C GLU A 284 2.75 -15.29 39.38
N ASP A 285 3.13 -14.23 38.68
CA ASP A 285 2.18 -13.27 38.11
C ASP A 285 1.56 -13.84 36.80
N GLY A 286 0.33 -13.44 36.49
CA GLY A 286 -0.41 -13.78 35.30
C GLY A 286 0.25 -13.24 34.03
N ALA A 287 -0.07 -13.84 32.88
CA ALA A 287 0.53 -13.46 31.61
C ALA A 287 0.09 -12.06 31.15
N VAL A 288 1.01 -11.32 30.52
CA VAL A 288 0.63 -10.09 29.80
C VAL A 288 -0.10 -10.48 28.51
N ASN A 289 -1.38 -10.15 28.43
CA ASN A 289 -2.09 -10.20 27.15
C ASN A 289 -1.61 -9.07 26.23
N PHE A 290 -1.24 -9.42 25.00
CA PHE A 290 -0.95 -8.46 23.94
C PHE A 290 -2.02 -8.52 22.86
N GLN A 291 -2.59 -7.35 22.56
CA GLN A 291 -3.42 -7.17 21.39
C GLN A 291 -2.52 -6.91 20.17
N VAL A 292 -2.25 -7.97 19.40
CA VAL A 292 -1.33 -7.95 18.26
C VAL A 292 -2.08 -7.73 16.95
N SER A 293 -1.71 -6.68 16.21
CA SER A 293 -2.20 -6.44 14.85
C SER A 293 -1.54 -7.38 13.84
N THR A 294 -2.33 -8.03 13.00
CA THR A 294 -1.84 -8.94 11.97
C THR A 294 -2.68 -8.89 10.68
N PRO A 295 -2.08 -9.03 9.49
CA PRO A 295 -2.84 -9.08 8.25
C PRO A 295 -3.52 -10.42 8.05
N ILE A 296 -4.72 -10.39 7.45
CA ILE A 296 -5.56 -11.54 7.15
C ILE A 296 -6.14 -11.44 5.74
N ASN A 297 -6.57 -12.56 5.16
CA ASN A 297 -7.43 -12.53 3.99
C ASN A 297 -8.87 -12.25 4.43
N SER A 298 -9.40 -11.14 3.94
CA SER A 298 -10.79 -10.71 4.10
C SER A 298 -11.73 -11.58 3.27
N ASP A 299 -12.98 -11.69 3.73
CA ASP A 299 -14.09 -12.30 3.00
C ASP A 299 -14.63 -11.41 1.87
N GLN A 300 -14.23 -10.13 1.87
CA GLN A 300 -14.60 -9.16 0.85
C GLN A 300 -14.16 -9.61 -0.55
N SER A 301 -15.01 -9.32 -1.54
CA SER A 301 -14.74 -9.50 -2.96
C SER A 301 -15.11 -8.23 -3.71
N ALA A 302 -14.53 -8.04 -4.89
CA ALA A 302 -14.86 -6.94 -5.77
C ALA A 302 -15.02 -7.41 -7.21
N HIS A 303 -16.01 -6.85 -7.88
CA HIS A 303 -16.30 -7.03 -9.29
C HIS A 303 -16.01 -5.72 -10.01
N LEU A 304 -15.18 -5.78 -11.05
CA LEU A 304 -14.85 -4.66 -11.92
C LEU A 304 -15.19 -5.05 -13.36
N TYR A 305 -15.84 -4.16 -14.09
CA TYR A 305 -16.13 -4.38 -15.51
C TYR A 305 -16.13 -3.08 -16.27
N GLY A 306 -16.00 -3.16 -17.59
CA GLY A 306 -15.87 -1.96 -18.39
C GLY A 306 -15.68 -2.21 -19.88
N PHE A 307 -15.54 -1.10 -20.60
CA PHE A 307 -15.31 -1.10 -22.03
C PHE A 307 -14.07 -0.27 -22.36
N GLU A 308 -13.33 -0.71 -23.36
CA GLU A 308 -12.18 0.01 -23.91
C GLU A 308 -12.43 0.25 -25.39
N PHE A 309 -12.19 1.47 -25.85
CA PHE A 309 -12.33 1.87 -27.24
C PHE A 309 -10.99 2.41 -27.70
N ALA A 310 -10.51 1.95 -28.86
CA ALA A 310 -9.32 2.51 -29.48
C ALA A 310 -9.51 2.71 -30.98
N ILE A 311 -9.07 3.86 -31.48
CA ILE A 311 -9.01 4.19 -32.91
C ILE A 311 -7.58 4.64 -33.20
N GLN A 312 -6.99 4.08 -34.25
CA GLN A 312 -5.85 4.68 -34.91
C GLN A 312 -6.22 4.91 -36.37
N HIS A 313 -6.01 6.12 -36.86
CA HIS A 313 -6.34 6.47 -38.24
C HIS A 313 -5.23 7.30 -38.86
N ASN A 314 -4.69 6.83 -39.98
CA ASN A 314 -3.79 7.61 -40.82
C ASN A 314 -4.60 8.34 -41.90
N PHE A 315 -4.41 9.65 -41.98
CA PHE A 315 -5.04 10.47 -43.02
C PHE A 315 -4.28 10.30 -44.34
N TRP A 316 -4.58 9.23 -45.07
CA TRP A 316 -3.95 8.89 -46.35
C TRP A 316 -2.41 8.86 -46.23
N ASP A 317 -1.69 9.18 -47.32
CA ASP A 317 -0.24 9.34 -47.31
C ASP A 317 0.19 10.78 -46.92
N THR A 318 -0.55 11.47 -46.05
CA THR A 318 -0.14 12.83 -45.64
C THR A 318 0.96 12.82 -44.58
N GLY A 319 1.13 11.69 -43.88
CA GLY A 319 1.92 11.60 -42.65
C GLY A 319 1.14 11.98 -41.40
N PHE A 320 -0.01 12.65 -41.53
CA PHE A 320 -0.87 12.98 -40.40
C PHE A 320 -1.73 11.77 -40.00
N GLY A 321 -2.00 11.66 -38.70
CA GLY A 321 -2.94 10.70 -38.18
C GLY A 321 -3.44 11.07 -36.80
N THR A 322 -4.36 10.25 -36.28
CA THR A 322 -4.88 10.37 -34.93
C THR A 322 -4.90 9.03 -34.21
N ILE A 323 -4.75 9.08 -32.88
CA ILE A 323 -5.01 7.97 -31.98
C ILE A 323 -6.01 8.46 -30.94
N LEU A 324 -7.13 7.77 -30.78
CA LEU A 324 -8.15 8.07 -29.79
C LEU A 324 -8.39 6.83 -28.93
N ASN A 325 -8.27 6.97 -27.62
CA ASN A 325 -8.53 5.91 -26.65
C ASN A 325 -9.52 6.40 -25.59
N TYR A 326 -10.48 5.56 -25.23
CA TYR A 326 -11.42 5.83 -24.16
C TYR A 326 -11.70 4.56 -23.36
N THR A 327 -11.60 4.64 -22.04
CA THR A 327 -11.83 3.53 -21.13
C THR A 327 -12.91 3.90 -20.13
N ILE A 328 -13.91 3.03 -20.02
CA ILE A 328 -14.99 3.11 -19.04
C ILE A 328 -14.74 2.02 -17.99
N VAL A 329 -14.72 2.38 -16.70
CA VAL A 329 -14.54 1.41 -15.61
C VAL A 329 -15.64 1.55 -14.58
N ARG A 330 -16.28 0.43 -14.23
CA ARG A 330 -17.28 0.35 -13.16
C ARG A 330 -16.86 -0.72 -12.16
N GLY A 331 -17.26 -0.57 -10.90
CA GLY A 331 -17.03 -1.56 -9.85
C GLY A 331 -18.10 -1.51 -8.76
N ASP A 332 -18.30 -2.63 -8.07
CA ASP A 332 -19.33 -2.81 -7.04
C ASP A 332 -18.89 -2.37 -5.62
N ALA A 333 -17.58 -2.41 -5.35
CA ALA A 333 -16.99 -1.98 -4.09
C ALA A 333 -16.79 -0.44 -4.07
N THR A 334 -17.87 0.29 -3.81
CA THR A 334 -17.91 1.77 -3.74
C THR A 334 -17.93 2.30 -2.31
N TYR A 335 -17.41 3.51 -2.10
CA TYR A 335 -17.47 4.20 -0.80
C TYR A 335 -18.74 5.06 -0.67
N ASP A 336 -19.48 4.92 0.42
CA ASP A 336 -20.65 5.74 0.75
C ASP A 336 -20.25 6.88 1.71
N ASN A 337 -20.23 8.11 1.20
CA ASN A 337 -19.90 9.32 1.96
C ASN A 337 -20.97 9.69 3.02
N SER A 338 -22.17 9.11 2.95
CA SER A 338 -23.26 9.38 3.90
C SER A 338 -23.12 8.58 5.21
N GLN A 339 -22.36 7.48 5.20
CA GLN A 339 -22.15 6.67 6.41
C GLN A 339 -21.32 7.42 7.45
N PRO A 340 -21.60 7.25 8.76
CA PRO A 340 -20.75 7.77 9.82
C PRO A 340 -19.29 7.33 9.67
N SER A 341 -18.35 8.18 10.10
CA SER A 341 -16.91 7.87 10.06
C SER A 341 -16.50 6.67 10.92
N SER A 342 -17.37 6.25 11.85
CA SER A 342 -17.21 5.05 12.66
C SER A 342 -17.55 3.75 11.93
N VAL A 343 -18.22 3.79 10.77
CA VAL A 343 -18.59 2.61 9.98
C VAL A 343 -17.44 2.28 9.01
N PRO A 344 -16.74 1.14 9.20
CA PRO A 344 -15.73 0.70 8.24
C PRO A 344 -16.38 0.33 6.92
N GLN A 345 -15.73 0.70 5.81
CA GLN A 345 -16.21 0.42 4.46
C GLN A 345 -15.09 -0.14 3.59
N PHE A 346 -15.40 -1.17 2.82
CA PHE A 346 -14.55 -1.68 1.77
C PHE A 346 -14.90 -0.99 0.45
N ALA A 347 -13.91 -0.34 -0.16
CA ALA A 347 -14.07 0.33 -1.45
C ALA A 347 -12.77 0.24 -2.25
N LEU A 348 -12.91 0.12 -3.56
CA LEU A 348 -11.78 0.14 -4.48
C LEU A 348 -11.39 1.57 -4.82
N THR A 349 -10.09 1.84 -4.76
CA THR A 349 -9.50 3.13 -5.14
C THR A 349 -9.03 3.11 -6.60
N GLY A 350 -8.91 4.29 -7.20
CA GLY A 350 -8.36 4.45 -8.54
C GLY A 350 -9.31 4.17 -9.71
N LEU A 351 -10.55 3.76 -9.45
CA LEU A 351 -11.56 3.52 -10.49
C LEU A 351 -12.09 4.85 -11.04
N SER A 352 -11.89 5.09 -12.33
CA SER A 352 -12.41 6.24 -13.09
C SER A 352 -12.42 5.93 -14.58
N ASP A 353 -13.23 6.68 -15.32
CA ASP A 353 -13.13 6.75 -16.78
C ASP A 353 -11.88 7.55 -17.18
N SER A 354 -11.30 7.23 -18.33
CA SER A 354 -10.10 7.91 -18.84
C SER A 354 -10.11 8.01 -20.36
N ALA A 355 -9.42 9.03 -20.88
CA ALA A 355 -9.32 9.29 -22.31
C ALA A 355 -7.92 9.75 -22.70
N ASN A 356 -7.50 9.38 -23.90
CA ASN A 356 -6.30 9.90 -24.53
C ASN A 356 -6.60 10.20 -26.00
N ALA A 357 -6.35 11.43 -26.43
CA ALA A 357 -6.53 11.86 -27.81
C ALA A 357 -5.22 12.44 -28.35
N VAL A 358 -4.69 11.86 -29.42
CA VAL A 358 -3.42 12.25 -30.03
C VAL A 358 -3.65 12.64 -31.48
N LEU A 359 -3.09 13.78 -31.85
CA LEU A 359 -2.82 14.13 -33.25
C LEU A 359 -1.33 13.96 -33.49
N PHE A 360 -0.96 13.30 -34.57
CA PHE A 360 0.44 13.08 -34.91
C PHE A 360 0.73 13.36 -36.38
N TYR A 361 2.01 13.60 -36.64
CA TYR A 361 2.63 13.60 -37.96
C TYR A 361 3.85 12.68 -37.91
N ASP A 362 3.98 11.78 -38.87
CA ASP A 362 5.16 10.92 -39.05
C ASP A 362 5.44 10.75 -40.53
N LYS A 363 6.40 11.54 -41.05
CA LYS A 363 6.85 11.40 -42.44
C LYS A 363 8.21 12.06 -42.64
N LYS A 364 9.04 11.43 -43.49
CA LYS A 364 10.35 11.95 -43.95
C LYS A 364 11.29 12.35 -42.79
N GLY A 365 11.37 11.50 -41.76
CA GLY A 365 12.28 11.69 -40.63
C GLY A 365 11.80 12.73 -39.60
N ILE A 366 10.60 13.29 -39.74
CA ILE A 366 9.99 14.17 -38.75
C ILE A 366 8.85 13.41 -38.08
N GLN A 367 8.85 13.40 -36.75
CA GLN A 367 7.76 12.90 -35.93
C GLN A 367 7.28 14.01 -35.01
N ALA A 368 5.99 14.28 -34.98
CA ALA A 368 5.39 15.26 -34.06
C ALA A 368 4.09 14.72 -33.48
N ARG A 369 3.81 15.03 -32.22
CA ARG A 369 2.60 14.58 -31.51
C ARG A 369 2.10 15.69 -30.58
N ILE A 370 0.78 15.84 -30.53
CA ILE A 370 0.06 16.60 -29.50
C ILE A 370 -0.95 15.65 -28.90
N ALA A 371 -0.92 15.48 -27.58
CA ALA A 371 -1.74 14.55 -26.83
C ALA A 371 -2.55 15.29 -25.76
N TYR A 372 -3.85 15.06 -25.71
CA TYR A 372 -4.71 15.42 -24.59
C TYR A 372 -4.99 14.17 -23.76
N ASN A 373 -4.60 14.21 -22.49
CA ASN A 373 -4.78 13.13 -21.52
C ASN A 373 -5.79 13.58 -20.47
N TRP A 374 -6.91 12.87 -20.35
CA TRP A 374 -7.96 13.15 -19.37
C TRP A 374 -8.24 11.94 -18.48
N ARG A 375 -8.56 12.24 -17.22
CA ARG A 375 -9.03 11.25 -16.24
C ARG A 375 -10.13 11.86 -15.40
N ASP A 376 -11.21 11.12 -15.21
CA ASP A 376 -12.31 11.54 -14.36
C ASP A 376 -11.93 11.50 -12.87
N LYS A 377 -12.81 12.03 -12.02
CA LYS A 377 -12.71 11.93 -10.56
C LYS A 377 -12.66 10.46 -10.12
N PHE A 378 -11.81 10.16 -9.14
CA PHE A 378 -11.77 8.84 -8.49
C PHE A 378 -11.48 8.93 -7.00
N LEU A 379 -11.88 7.89 -6.27
CA LEU A 379 -11.49 7.69 -4.87
C LEU A 379 -9.98 7.40 -4.79
N GLY A 380 -9.24 8.29 -4.13
CA GLY A 380 -7.79 8.18 -3.96
C GLY A 380 -7.38 7.44 -2.68
N GLY A 381 -8.20 7.51 -1.63
CA GLY A 381 -7.96 6.81 -0.36
C GLY A 381 -9.23 6.59 0.44
N THR A 382 -9.22 5.53 1.25
CA THR A 382 -10.34 5.07 2.08
C THR A 382 -10.08 5.33 3.58
N GLY A 383 -10.98 4.85 4.43
CA GLY A 383 -10.93 5.01 5.88
C GLY A 383 -12.03 5.95 6.40
N PRO A 384 -11.97 6.38 7.68
CA PRO A 384 -12.95 7.29 8.27
C PRO A 384 -13.08 8.62 7.50
N ASN A 385 -11.95 9.08 6.94
CA ASN A 385 -11.83 10.30 6.15
C ASN A 385 -11.32 9.96 4.74
N PRO A 386 -12.21 9.58 3.81
CA PRO A 386 -11.82 9.30 2.43
C PRO A 386 -11.38 10.58 1.73
N PHE A 387 -10.61 10.44 0.66
CA PHE A 387 -10.31 11.56 -0.24
C PHE A 387 -10.42 11.14 -1.70
N TYR A 388 -10.74 12.11 -2.53
CA TYR A 388 -10.98 11.97 -3.96
C TYR A 388 -9.99 12.84 -4.71
N ILE A 389 -9.48 12.35 -5.84
CA ILE A 389 -8.73 13.14 -6.81
C ILE A 389 -9.72 13.61 -7.85
N GLU A 390 -9.80 14.91 -8.09
CA GLU A 390 -10.73 15.51 -9.04
C GLU A 390 -10.33 15.25 -10.48
N ALA A 391 -11.31 15.36 -11.39
CA ALA A 391 -11.06 15.24 -12.81
C ALA A 391 -10.03 16.27 -13.28
N TYR A 392 -9.09 15.84 -14.12
CA TYR A 392 -8.08 16.72 -14.69
C TYR A 392 -7.77 16.30 -16.12
N GLY A 393 -7.31 17.28 -16.92
CA GLY A 393 -6.89 17.05 -18.29
C GLY A 393 -5.67 17.87 -18.65
N GLN A 394 -4.64 17.24 -19.20
CA GLN A 394 -3.39 17.89 -19.59
C GLN A 394 -3.11 17.75 -21.08
N VAL A 395 -2.49 18.77 -21.66
CA VAL A 395 -1.97 18.76 -23.03
C VAL A 395 -0.46 18.57 -23.00
N ASP A 396 0.02 17.54 -23.67
CA ASP A 396 1.44 17.23 -23.82
C ASP A 396 1.80 17.28 -25.32
N ALA A 397 3.01 17.71 -25.67
CA ALA A 397 3.49 17.76 -27.04
C ALA A 397 4.94 17.26 -27.13
N SER A 398 5.28 16.67 -28.27
CA SER A 398 6.65 16.25 -28.57
C SER A 398 6.91 16.34 -30.07
N ALA A 399 8.12 16.71 -30.45
CA ALA A 399 8.56 16.63 -31.84
C ALA A 399 10.03 16.17 -31.92
N SER A 400 10.35 15.40 -32.95
CA SER A 400 11.70 14.95 -33.26
C SER A 400 11.96 15.02 -34.76
N TRP A 401 13.22 15.25 -35.11
CA TRP A 401 13.68 15.30 -36.49
C TRP A 401 15.02 14.59 -36.64
N GLU A 402 15.03 13.50 -37.40
CA GLU A 402 16.24 12.86 -37.89
C GLU A 402 16.77 13.64 -39.09
N PHE A 403 17.63 14.63 -38.81
CA PHE A 403 18.23 15.49 -39.85
C PHE A 403 19.40 14.83 -40.58
N LYS A 404 19.96 13.76 -40.00
CA LYS A 404 20.97 12.90 -40.60
C LYS A 404 20.80 11.50 -40.02
N LYS A 405 21.08 10.45 -40.81
CA LYS A 405 20.99 9.06 -40.36
C LYS A 405 21.74 8.86 -39.04
N GLY A 406 21.02 8.46 -37.99
CA GLY A 406 21.56 8.26 -36.65
C GLY A 406 21.71 9.53 -35.79
N TYR A 407 21.28 10.70 -36.27
CA TYR A 407 21.30 11.97 -35.54
C TYR A 407 19.90 12.57 -35.47
N THR A 408 19.34 12.66 -34.26
CA THR A 408 17.97 13.13 -34.04
C THR A 408 17.95 14.27 -33.03
N ALA A 409 17.42 15.43 -33.41
CA ALA A 409 17.06 16.48 -32.47
C ALA A 409 15.62 16.27 -31.99
N PHE A 410 15.32 16.56 -30.72
CA PHE A 410 13.96 16.44 -30.18
C PHE A 410 13.64 17.54 -29.17
N VAL A 411 12.34 17.81 -29.05
CA VAL A 411 11.73 18.70 -28.06
C VAL A 411 10.52 18.01 -27.44
N GLU A 412 10.30 18.26 -26.16
CA GLU A 412 9.13 17.79 -25.42
C GLU A 412 8.56 18.92 -24.55
N ALA A 413 7.24 18.92 -24.41
CA ALA A 413 6.52 19.82 -23.55
C ALA A 413 5.42 19.05 -22.82
N ILE A 414 5.43 19.11 -21.50
CA ILE A 414 4.47 18.42 -20.64
C ILE A 414 3.60 19.46 -19.97
N ASN A 415 2.28 19.21 -19.93
CA ASN A 415 1.29 20.06 -19.28
C ASN A 415 1.24 21.50 -19.81
N LEU A 416 1.18 21.67 -21.13
CA LEU A 416 1.14 22.96 -21.84
C LEU A 416 0.00 23.88 -21.41
N ASN A 417 -1.13 23.32 -20.98
CA ASN A 417 -2.28 24.07 -20.49
C ASN A 417 -2.21 24.41 -18.99
N GLY A 418 -1.11 24.08 -18.30
CA GLY A 418 -0.96 24.38 -16.87
C GLY A 418 -2.00 23.72 -15.97
N ALA A 419 -2.46 22.51 -16.34
CA ALA A 419 -3.51 21.80 -15.62
C ALA A 419 -3.07 21.53 -14.17
N SER A 420 -3.80 22.12 -13.22
CA SER A 420 -3.62 21.88 -11.80
C SER A 420 -4.26 20.56 -11.38
N ARG A 421 -3.83 20.03 -10.23
CA ARG A 421 -4.47 18.88 -9.59
C ARG A 421 -5.08 19.31 -8.28
N ARG A 422 -6.28 18.83 -8.01
CA ARG A 422 -7.00 19.06 -6.77
C ARG A 422 -7.56 17.74 -6.25
N GLY A 423 -7.64 17.64 -4.93
CA GLY A 423 -8.42 16.60 -4.28
C GLY A 423 -9.25 17.16 -3.14
N HIS A 424 -10.33 16.48 -2.80
CA HIS A 424 -11.23 16.83 -1.71
C HIS A 424 -11.50 15.63 -0.80
N LEU A 425 -11.99 15.90 0.41
CA LEU A 425 -12.45 14.88 1.36
C LEU A 425 -13.89 14.43 1.00
N ARG A 426 -14.77 14.20 1.98
CA ARG A 426 -16.16 13.74 1.72
C ARG A 426 -17.02 14.71 0.91
N SER A 427 -16.69 16.01 0.96
CA SER A 427 -17.41 17.07 0.26
C SER A 427 -16.43 17.82 -0.64
N GLU A 428 -16.88 18.21 -1.83
CA GLU A 428 -16.09 19.00 -2.80
C GLU A 428 -15.66 20.36 -2.23
N ASN A 429 -16.35 20.87 -1.21
CA ASN A 429 -15.99 22.10 -0.50
C ASN A 429 -14.84 21.92 0.49
N ASN A 430 -14.47 20.67 0.82
CA ASN A 430 -13.43 20.35 1.78
C ASN A 430 -12.17 19.89 1.04
N ALA A 431 -11.34 20.84 0.60
CA ALA A 431 -10.11 20.55 -0.13
C ALA A 431 -9.13 19.73 0.72
N PHE A 432 -8.62 18.63 0.16
CA PHE A 432 -7.57 17.80 0.75
C PHE A 432 -6.19 18.26 0.31
N PHE A 433 -6.03 18.52 -1.00
CA PHE A 433 -4.83 19.16 -1.55
C PHE A 433 -5.18 19.97 -2.80
N ALA A 434 -4.34 20.95 -3.11
CA ALA A 434 -4.32 21.64 -4.40
C ALA A 434 -2.86 21.82 -4.82
N SER A 435 -2.51 21.36 -6.02
CA SER A 435 -1.18 21.44 -6.58
C SER A 435 -1.25 22.18 -7.92
N PRO A 436 -0.63 23.37 -8.02
CA PRO A 436 -0.60 24.10 -9.28
C PRO A 436 0.17 23.31 -10.34
N GLY A 437 -0.36 23.30 -11.56
CA GLY A 437 0.29 22.70 -12.70
C GLY A 437 1.13 23.72 -13.45
N TYR A 438 2.33 23.31 -13.88
CA TYR A 438 3.19 24.13 -14.73
C TYR A 438 3.59 23.36 -15.98
N ALA A 439 3.73 24.10 -17.08
CA ALA A 439 4.33 23.57 -18.29
C ALA A 439 5.82 23.29 -18.04
N ARG A 440 6.29 22.13 -18.51
CA ARG A 440 7.70 21.73 -18.43
C ARG A 440 8.21 21.44 -19.83
N TYR A 441 9.40 21.93 -20.13
CA TYR A 441 9.99 21.82 -21.47
C TYR A 441 11.33 21.09 -21.39
N GLY A 442 11.57 20.21 -22.36
CA GLY A 442 12.83 19.50 -22.55
C GLY A 442 13.26 19.56 -24.00
N ALA A 443 14.56 19.55 -24.24
CA ALA A 443 15.13 19.45 -25.59
C ALA A 443 16.44 18.68 -25.52
N GLY A 444 16.78 17.99 -26.61
CA GLY A 444 18.02 17.21 -26.64
C GLY A 444 18.40 16.73 -28.02
N LEU A 445 19.56 16.07 -28.06
CA LEU A 445 20.12 15.42 -29.25
C LEU A 445 20.37 13.95 -28.91
N ARG A 446 19.99 13.05 -29.83
CA ARG A 446 20.30 11.63 -29.77
C ARG A 446 21.21 11.25 -30.93
N VAL A 447 22.26 10.50 -30.63
CA VAL A 447 23.19 9.95 -31.62
C VAL A 447 23.25 8.43 -31.45
N ASN A 448 22.91 7.69 -32.50
CA ASN A 448 23.04 6.23 -32.56
C ASN A 448 24.27 5.89 -33.42
N PHE A 449 25.20 5.12 -32.87
CA PHE A 449 26.43 4.69 -33.52
C PHE A 449 26.48 3.18 -33.74
#